data_AF-A0A977PVH0-F1
#
_entry.id   AF-A0A977PVH0-F1
#
_cell.length_a   1.000
_cell.length_b   1.000
_cell.length_c   1.000
_cell.angle_alpha   90.00
_cell.angle_beta   90.00
_cell.angle_gamma   90.00
#
_symmetry.space_group_name_H-M   'P 1'
#
loop_
_entity.id
_entity.type
_entity.pdbx_description
1 polymer ?
#
loop_
_entity_poly.entity_id
_entity_poly.type
_entity_poly.pdbx_seq_one_letter_code
_entity_poly.pdbx_strand_id
1 'polypeptide(L)'
;MLVQNRQSSQVIGSIDRRKFLKFCGLMAGTLALQETYVNHIAKALAAAPRVPVIWLAFQDCTGDTESFLRSFDPSVVDLIFNIISLDYHESLMVPSGAMAEKSLNDTVQKYKGKYVCITEGSIPTKDGGVYCTIAGKTALSIAKTVCSSALINIAVGSCSLDGGIAGAKPNPTGAVGLQAAVPNVPGLINMPGCPVNGVNLVAAIVYYLTFKTLPPMDGSHRPLFVYGEKIHQEGNCERFQYYEADLFVREWGDEGHKKGWCLKGMGCRGPETKSNCYTKNWNQGTSWPIHAGHNCIGCVNDHFWDNMTPFYREGDD
;
A
#
# COMPACT_ATOMS: atom_id res chain seq x y z
N MET A 1 27.82 38.92 27.29
CA MET A 1 26.69 38.09 27.79
C MET A 1 25.44 38.60 27.10
N LEU A 2 24.60 37.69 26.56
CA LEU A 2 23.46 37.90 25.64
C LEU A 2 23.79 37.82 24.14
N VAL A 3 24.01 36.58 23.67
CA VAL A 3 23.81 36.22 22.25
C VAL A 3 22.41 35.60 22.16
N GLN A 4 21.54 36.26 21.40
CA GLN A 4 20.15 35.89 21.20
C GLN A 4 20.03 34.55 20.44
N ASN A 5 19.18 33.67 21.00
CA ASN A 5 18.61 32.50 20.35
C ASN A 5 17.97 32.87 19.00
N ARG A 6 18.59 32.46 17.89
CA ARG A 6 17.86 32.23 16.63
C ARG A 6 17.37 30.79 16.65
N GLN A 7 16.09 30.62 17.01
CA GLN A 7 15.37 29.41 16.67
C GLN A 7 15.42 29.22 15.15
N SER A 8 15.94 28.07 14.75
CA SER A 8 16.05 27.60 13.38
C SER A 8 14.68 27.36 12.77
N SER A 9 14.09 28.41 12.19
CA SER A 9 12.99 28.33 11.22
C SER A 9 13.58 28.28 9.81
N GLN A 10 13.93 27.10 9.32
CA GLN A 10 14.33 26.78 7.94
C GLN A 10 14.53 25.25 7.93
N VAL A 11 13.81 24.42 7.19
CA VAL A 11 13.54 24.46 5.75
C VAL A 11 12.17 23.81 5.49
N ILE A 12 11.17 24.60 5.09
CA ILE A 12 10.06 24.09 4.28
C ILE A 12 10.64 24.02 2.87
N GLY A 13 10.93 22.82 2.36
CA GLY A 13 11.25 22.64 0.95
C GLY A 13 10.14 23.27 0.12
N SER A 14 10.48 24.04 -0.91
CA SER A 14 9.61 24.99 -1.62
C SER A 14 8.42 24.35 -2.35
N ILE A 15 7.47 23.76 -1.64
CA ILE A 15 6.17 23.42 -2.19
C ILE A 15 5.37 24.71 -2.32
N ASP A 16 4.98 25.02 -3.55
CA ASP A 16 4.01 26.07 -3.83
C ASP A 16 2.71 25.82 -3.04
N ARG A 17 2.22 26.85 -2.33
CA ARG A 17 1.03 26.75 -1.46
C ARG A 17 -0.17 26.15 -2.19
N ARG A 18 -0.34 26.45 -3.48
CA ARG A 18 -1.45 25.91 -4.28
C ARG A 18 -1.26 24.41 -4.52
N LYS A 19 -0.05 23.94 -4.84
CA LYS A 19 0.26 22.49 -4.92
C LYS A 19 -0.01 21.78 -3.60
N PHE A 20 0.41 22.36 -2.47
CA PHE A 20 0.17 21.77 -1.15
C PHE A 20 -1.32 21.63 -0.82
N LEU A 21 -2.13 22.66 -1.09
CA LEU A 21 -3.58 22.60 -0.85
C LEU A 21 -4.29 21.64 -1.81
N LYS A 22 -3.86 21.53 -3.07
CA LYS A 22 -4.36 20.51 -4.00
C LYS A 22 -4.10 19.10 -3.48
N PHE A 23 -2.90 18.86 -2.96
CA PHE A 23 -2.56 17.60 -2.32
C PHE A 23 -3.47 17.29 -1.11
N CYS A 24 -3.68 18.26 -0.22
CA CYS A 24 -4.60 18.08 0.91
C CYS A 24 -6.04 17.76 0.44
N GLY A 25 -6.47 18.38 -0.68
CA GLY A 25 -7.72 18.06 -1.38
C GLY A 25 -7.79 16.62 -1.87
N LEU A 26 -6.75 16.16 -2.56
CA LEU A 26 -6.67 14.80 -3.06
C LEU A 26 -6.65 13.75 -1.93
N MET A 27 -5.95 14.05 -0.83
CA MET A 27 -5.95 13.19 0.36
C MET A 27 -7.32 13.16 1.02
N ALA A 28 -8.00 14.30 1.17
CA ALA A 28 -9.37 14.33 1.69
C ALA A 28 -10.30 13.46 0.83
N GLY A 29 -10.25 13.61 -0.50
CA GLY A 29 -11.05 12.79 -1.42
C GLY A 29 -10.67 11.31 -1.43
N THR A 30 -9.39 10.97 -1.23
CA THR A 30 -8.95 9.56 -1.14
C THR A 30 -9.39 8.92 0.17
N LEU A 31 -9.41 9.68 1.26
CA LEU A 31 -9.89 9.26 2.57
C LEU A 31 -11.42 9.32 2.70
N ALA A 32 -12.15 9.63 1.61
CA ALA A 32 -13.59 9.85 1.60
C ALA A 32 -14.07 10.86 2.67
N LEU A 33 -13.27 11.91 2.91
CA LEU A 33 -13.55 12.98 3.86
C LEU A 33 -14.25 14.16 3.16
N GLN A 34 -15.05 14.90 3.92
CA GLN A 34 -15.66 16.15 3.45
C GLN A 34 -14.59 17.22 3.14
N GLU A 35 -14.89 18.14 2.23
CA GLU A 35 -13.97 19.22 1.81
C GLU A 35 -13.45 20.10 2.96
N THR A 36 -14.22 20.21 4.05
CA THR A 36 -13.83 20.92 5.27
C THR A 36 -12.57 20.35 5.94
N TYR A 37 -12.23 19.08 5.68
CA TYR A 37 -11.02 18.43 6.20
C TYR A 37 -9.75 18.82 5.45
N VAL A 38 -9.83 19.45 4.27
CA VAL A 38 -8.65 19.90 3.52
C VAL A 38 -7.78 20.82 4.37
N ASN A 39 -8.40 21.78 5.08
CA ASN A 39 -7.69 22.68 5.97
C ASN A 39 -7.14 21.99 7.23
N HIS A 40 -7.79 20.92 7.70
CA HIS A 40 -7.32 20.13 8.84
C HIS A 40 -6.07 19.33 8.48
N ILE A 41 -6.09 18.65 7.32
CA ILE A 41 -4.93 17.95 6.75
C ILE A 41 -3.78 18.93 6.54
N ALA A 42 -4.05 20.08 5.90
CA ALA A 42 -3.02 21.09 5.64
C ALA A 42 -2.34 21.58 6.92
N LYS A 43 -3.11 21.87 7.98
CA LYS A 43 -2.56 22.28 9.28
C LYS A 43 -1.75 21.17 9.93
N ALA A 44 -2.25 19.93 9.90
CA ALA A 44 -1.57 18.81 10.52
C ALA A 44 -0.21 18.52 9.86
N LEU A 45 -0.17 18.53 8.52
CA LEU A 45 1.06 18.27 7.77
C LEU A 45 2.06 19.43 7.85
N ALA A 46 1.60 20.67 7.96
CA ALA A 46 2.49 21.83 8.15
C ALA A 46 3.12 21.89 9.55
N ALA A 47 2.46 21.32 10.57
CA ALA A 47 2.91 21.36 11.95
C ALA A 47 3.67 20.10 12.40
N ALA A 48 3.45 18.95 11.75
CA ALA A 48 4.04 17.69 12.15
C ALA A 48 5.53 17.61 11.77
N PRO A 49 6.42 17.19 12.69
CA PRO A 49 7.75 16.76 12.28
C PRO A 49 7.61 15.56 11.34
N ARG A 50 8.52 15.44 10.36
CA ARG A 50 8.56 14.29 9.46
C ARG A 50 8.69 13.01 10.27
N VAL A 51 7.78 12.07 10.03
CA VAL A 51 7.77 10.80 10.75
C VAL A 51 8.85 9.89 10.17
N PRO A 52 9.73 9.31 11.00
CA PRO A 52 10.70 8.33 10.54
C PRO A 52 9.99 7.09 9.99
N VAL A 53 10.40 6.67 8.80
CA VAL A 53 9.89 5.50 8.09
C VAL A 53 11.04 4.54 7.84
N ILE A 54 10.84 3.28 8.20
CA ILE A 54 11.68 2.16 7.81
C ILE A 54 10.87 1.33 6.82
N TRP A 55 11.39 1.14 5.61
CA TRP A 55 10.82 0.25 4.60
C TRP A 55 11.68 -1.02 4.51
N LEU A 56 11.11 -2.15 4.89
CA LEU A 56 11.74 -3.46 4.83
C LEU A 56 11.27 -4.21 3.58
N ALA A 57 12.20 -4.74 2.79
CA ALA A 57 11.94 -5.66 1.70
C ALA A 57 12.36 -7.07 2.11
N PHE A 58 11.47 -8.06 1.96
CA PHE A 58 11.76 -9.46 2.28
C PHE A 58 11.69 -10.35 1.04
N GLN A 59 10.80 -11.36 0.98
CA GLN A 59 10.54 -12.08 -0.27
C GLN A 59 9.56 -11.29 -1.11
N ASP A 60 10.08 -10.28 -1.80
CA ASP A 60 9.33 -9.36 -2.66
C ASP A 60 9.73 -9.47 -4.14
N CYS A 61 9.02 -8.72 -4.98
CA CYS A 61 9.39 -8.48 -6.38
C CYS A 61 9.68 -6.98 -6.64
N THR A 62 9.78 -6.19 -5.58
CA THR A 62 9.98 -4.73 -5.58
C THR A 62 8.82 -3.96 -6.25
N GLY A 63 7.70 -4.63 -6.52
CA GLY A 63 6.54 -4.04 -7.18
C GLY A 63 5.83 -2.97 -6.34
N ASP A 64 5.81 -3.10 -5.00
CA ASP A 64 5.18 -2.12 -4.12
C ASP A 64 6.06 -0.88 -3.99
N THR A 65 7.38 -1.05 -3.87
CA THR A 65 8.37 0.04 -4.01
C THR A 65 8.17 0.78 -5.33
N GLU A 66 8.08 0.04 -6.43
CA GLU A 66 7.89 0.60 -7.76
C GLU A 66 6.54 1.32 -7.88
N SER A 67 5.46 0.80 -7.29
CA SER A 67 4.19 1.51 -7.26
C SER A 67 4.24 2.78 -6.40
N PHE A 68 4.99 2.77 -5.28
CA PHE A 68 5.19 3.94 -4.44
C PHE A 68 5.93 5.05 -5.20
N LEU A 69 6.96 4.71 -5.98
CA LEU A 69 7.68 5.64 -6.86
C LEU A 69 6.80 6.25 -7.96
N ARG A 70 5.65 5.63 -8.27
CA ARG A 70 4.67 6.11 -9.26
C ARG A 70 3.60 7.02 -8.65
N SER A 71 3.68 7.33 -7.36
CA SER A 71 2.87 8.39 -6.75
C SER A 71 3.23 9.74 -7.39
N PHE A 72 2.23 10.42 -7.96
CA PHE A 72 2.42 11.63 -8.77
C PHE A 72 1.97 12.90 -8.07
N ASP A 73 0.82 12.86 -7.39
CA ASP A 73 0.30 13.98 -6.59
C ASP A 73 -0.03 13.44 -5.20
N PRO A 74 0.82 13.63 -4.18
CA PRO A 74 2.14 14.25 -4.27
C PRO A 74 3.13 13.29 -4.93
N SER A 75 4.18 13.87 -5.53
CA SER A 75 5.28 13.06 -6.04
C SER A 75 5.98 12.33 -4.89
N VAL A 76 6.62 11.20 -5.16
CA VAL A 76 7.44 10.50 -4.16
C VAL A 76 8.53 11.42 -3.56
N VAL A 77 9.04 12.36 -4.36
CA VAL A 77 9.98 13.40 -3.95
C VAL A 77 9.33 14.30 -2.89
N ASP A 78 8.14 14.83 -3.15
CA ASP A 78 7.45 15.70 -2.20
C ASP A 78 7.13 14.99 -0.88
N LEU A 79 6.80 13.68 -0.95
CA LEU A 79 6.57 12.85 0.23
C LEU A 79 7.81 12.71 1.10
N ILE A 80 8.93 12.32 0.50
CA ILE A 80 10.20 12.08 1.21
C ILE A 80 10.79 13.38 1.77
N PHE A 81 10.64 14.50 1.05
CA PHE A 81 11.23 15.76 1.50
C PHE A 81 10.36 16.51 2.50
N ASN A 82 9.03 16.32 2.50
CA ASN A 82 8.12 17.19 3.27
C ASN A 82 7.17 16.46 4.23
N ILE A 83 6.90 15.17 4.05
CA ILE A 83 5.87 14.45 4.84
C ILE A 83 6.50 13.37 5.72
N ILE A 84 7.35 12.52 5.15
CA ILE A 84 8.02 11.43 5.86
C ILE A 84 9.54 11.63 5.85
N SER A 85 10.22 10.98 6.79
CA SER A 85 11.68 10.82 6.74
C SER A 85 11.96 9.36 6.42
N LEU A 86 12.26 9.05 5.16
CA LEU A 86 12.58 7.69 4.73
C LEU A 86 14.01 7.36 5.14
N ASP A 87 14.16 6.84 6.37
CA ASP A 87 15.45 6.66 7.02
C ASP A 87 16.14 5.35 6.59
N TYR A 88 15.36 4.36 6.13
CA TYR A 88 15.86 3.10 5.61
C TYR A 88 14.95 2.57 4.50
N HIS A 89 15.55 2.26 3.35
CA HIS A 89 14.90 1.64 2.20
C HIS A 89 15.99 1.12 1.23
N GLU A 90 16.16 -0.19 1.13
CA GLU A 90 17.32 -0.80 0.44
C GLU A 90 17.44 -0.39 -1.04
N SER A 91 16.32 -0.22 -1.74
CA SER A 91 16.31 0.21 -3.15
C SER A 91 16.63 1.69 -3.40
N LEU A 92 16.48 2.57 -2.40
CA LEU A 92 16.57 4.03 -2.57
C LEU A 92 17.71 4.67 -1.78
N MET A 93 18.20 3.99 -0.74
CA MET A 93 19.22 4.53 0.16
C MET A 93 20.61 4.54 -0.49
N VAL A 94 21.41 5.55 -0.13
CA VAL A 94 22.82 5.65 -0.56
C VAL A 94 23.74 4.65 0.15
N PRO A 95 23.68 4.47 1.50
CA PRO A 95 24.60 3.55 2.18
C PRO A 95 24.26 2.08 1.88
N SER A 96 25.29 1.23 1.88
CA SER A 96 25.18 -0.23 1.67
C SER A 96 25.98 -1.01 2.72
N GLY A 97 25.76 -2.33 2.77
CA GLY A 97 26.46 -3.24 3.69
C GLY A 97 26.34 -2.78 5.16
N ALA A 98 27.48 -2.70 5.86
CA ALA A 98 27.52 -2.30 7.27
C ALA A 98 26.97 -0.89 7.52
N MET A 99 27.07 0.03 6.55
CA MET A 99 26.49 1.38 6.70
C MET A 99 24.97 1.35 6.60
N ALA A 100 24.39 0.48 5.76
CA ALA A 100 22.95 0.28 5.69
C ALA A 100 22.41 -0.32 6.99
N GLU A 101 23.08 -1.36 7.52
CA GLU A 101 22.78 -1.94 8.83
C GLU A 101 22.85 -0.88 9.93
N LYS A 102 23.85 0.02 9.89
CA LYS A 102 23.95 1.13 10.85
C LYS A 102 22.75 2.07 10.75
N SER A 103 22.33 2.48 9.56
CA SER A 103 21.15 3.33 9.37
C SER A 103 19.89 2.69 9.97
N LEU A 104 19.64 1.40 9.69
CA LEU A 104 18.50 0.68 10.26
C LEU A 104 18.55 0.67 11.79
N ASN A 105 19.68 0.25 12.36
CA ASN A 105 19.83 0.13 13.81
C ASN A 105 19.73 1.48 14.52
N ASP A 106 20.35 2.54 13.98
CA ASP A 106 20.28 3.88 14.55
C ASP A 106 18.84 4.40 14.56
N THR A 107 18.09 4.21 13.48
CA THR A 107 16.67 4.63 13.42
C THR A 107 15.82 3.85 14.41
N VAL A 108 15.97 2.53 14.48
CA VAL A 108 15.24 1.69 15.44
C VAL A 108 15.51 2.12 16.88
N GLN A 109 16.77 2.38 17.24
CA GLN A 109 17.12 2.78 18.61
C GLN A 109 16.66 4.20 18.94
N LYS A 110 16.91 5.16 18.04
CA LYS A 110 16.58 6.57 18.26
C LYS A 110 15.07 6.83 18.28
N TYR A 111 14.30 6.10 17.48
CA TYR A 111 12.87 6.33 17.29
C TYR A 111 11.99 5.18 17.78
N LYS A 112 12.48 4.31 18.66
CA LYS A 112 11.71 3.20 19.24
C LYS A 112 10.33 3.64 19.71
N GLY A 113 9.29 2.96 19.21
CA GLY A 113 7.88 3.26 19.47
C GLY A 113 7.34 4.52 18.80
N LYS A 114 8.08 5.12 17.86
CA LYS A 114 7.76 6.40 17.21
C LYS A 114 7.88 6.40 15.69
N TYR A 115 8.47 5.36 15.08
CA TYR A 115 8.59 5.23 13.63
C TYR A 115 7.47 4.39 13.03
N VAL A 116 7.22 4.59 11.74
CA VAL A 116 6.37 3.72 10.92
C VAL A 116 7.25 2.68 10.26
N CYS A 117 6.87 1.41 10.35
CA CYS A 117 7.48 0.33 9.58
C CYS A 117 6.58 -0.02 8.41
N ILE A 118 7.11 0.03 7.19
CA ILE A 118 6.45 -0.50 6.00
C ILE A 118 7.14 -1.83 5.68
N THR A 119 6.35 -2.89 5.47
CA THR A 119 6.85 -4.22 5.14
C THR A 119 6.35 -4.60 3.77
N GLU A 120 7.28 -4.77 2.84
CA GLU A 120 7.09 -5.27 1.49
C GLU A 120 7.63 -6.69 1.37
N GLY A 121 6.86 -7.57 0.75
CA GLY A 121 7.23 -8.98 0.57
C GLY A 121 6.82 -9.88 1.72
N SER A 122 6.80 -11.17 1.40
CA SER A 122 6.44 -12.22 2.36
C SER A 122 7.62 -12.59 3.27
N ILE A 123 7.33 -13.21 4.41
CA ILE A 123 8.34 -13.63 5.39
C ILE A 123 8.41 -15.17 5.38
N PRO A 124 9.51 -15.77 4.92
CA PRO A 124 9.68 -17.21 4.95
C PRO A 124 9.93 -17.71 6.37
N THR A 125 9.21 -18.75 6.76
CA THR A 125 9.31 -19.34 8.11
C THR A 125 9.88 -20.76 8.10
N LYS A 126 9.87 -21.44 6.95
CA LYS A 126 10.37 -22.82 6.82
C LYS A 126 11.89 -22.88 6.99
N ASP A 127 12.37 -24.01 7.49
CA ASP A 127 13.80 -24.31 7.70
C ASP A 127 14.53 -23.21 8.50
N GLY A 128 13.83 -22.65 9.50
CA GLY A 128 14.36 -21.57 10.34
C GLY A 128 14.36 -20.18 9.68
N GLY A 129 13.71 -20.02 8.52
CA GLY A 129 13.60 -18.75 7.80
C GLY A 129 14.80 -18.40 6.92
N VAL A 130 15.64 -19.40 6.58
CA VAL A 130 16.88 -19.20 5.80
C VAL A 130 16.65 -18.78 4.34
N TYR A 131 15.42 -18.91 3.83
CA TYR A 131 15.09 -18.59 2.44
C TYR A 131 15.09 -17.08 2.12
N CYS A 132 15.20 -16.22 3.13
CA CYS A 132 15.48 -14.79 2.95
C CYS A 132 16.37 -14.32 4.10
N THR A 133 17.62 -13.96 3.77
CA THR A 133 18.59 -13.45 4.74
C THR A 133 19.19 -12.14 4.27
N ILE A 134 19.22 -11.15 5.15
CA ILE A 134 19.80 -9.83 4.92
C ILE A 134 20.87 -9.63 5.99
N ALA A 135 22.10 -9.32 5.55
CA ALA A 135 23.26 -9.19 6.44
C ALA A 135 23.46 -10.39 7.40
N GLY A 136 23.16 -11.62 6.92
CA GLY A 136 23.28 -12.85 7.71
C GLY A 136 22.18 -13.09 8.75
N LYS A 137 21.14 -12.23 8.79
CA LYS A 137 19.96 -12.38 9.66
C LYS A 137 18.76 -12.80 8.81
N THR A 138 17.92 -13.69 9.32
CA THR A 138 16.69 -14.09 8.62
C THR A 138 15.69 -12.94 8.60
N ALA A 139 14.90 -12.82 7.53
CA ALA A 139 13.79 -11.86 7.43
C ALA A 139 12.87 -11.91 8.66
N LEU A 140 12.56 -13.12 9.14
CA LEU A 140 11.77 -13.33 10.35
C LEU A 140 12.40 -12.68 11.60
N SER A 141 13.72 -12.77 11.78
CA SER A 141 14.41 -12.15 12.92
C SER A 141 14.44 -10.62 12.83
N ILE A 142 14.59 -10.09 11.61
CA ILE A 142 14.57 -8.65 11.34
C ILE A 142 13.16 -8.10 11.60
N ALA A 143 12.13 -8.73 11.03
CA ALA A 143 10.74 -8.36 11.23
C ALA A 143 10.37 -8.36 12.73
N LYS A 144 10.73 -9.40 13.48
CA LYS A 144 10.49 -9.45 14.93
C LYS A 144 11.12 -8.29 15.68
N THR A 145 12.32 -7.88 15.30
CA THR A 145 13.03 -6.78 15.99
C THR A 145 12.45 -5.41 15.64
N VAL A 146 12.27 -5.15 14.34
CA VAL A 146 11.84 -3.85 13.82
C VAL A 146 10.34 -3.66 14.02
N CYS A 147 9.50 -4.58 13.52
CA CYS A 147 8.05 -4.39 13.54
C CYS A 147 7.46 -4.32 14.96
N SER A 148 8.01 -5.09 15.91
CA SER A 148 7.58 -5.05 17.32
C SER A 148 7.93 -3.74 18.05
N SER A 149 8.88 -2.96 17.50
CA SER A 149 9.34 -1.70 18.07
C SER A 149 8.78 -0.47 17.32
N ALA A 150 7.97 -0.68 16.29
CA ALA A 150 7.35 0.39 15.51
C ALA A 150 6.11 0.97 16.24
N LEU A 151 5.73 2.19 15.88
CA LEU A 151 4.46 2.80 16.29
C LEU A 151 3.29 2.26 15.47
N ILE A 152 3.51 2.08 14.17
CA ILE A 152 2.55 1.60 13.17
C ILE A 152 3.30 0.67 12.23
N ASN A 153 2.65 -0.42 11.85
CA ASN A 153 3.15 -1.37 10.86
C ASN A 153 2.20 -1.39 9.66
N ILE A 154 2.70 -1.08 8.47
CA ILE A 154 1.92 -1.13 7.23
C ILE A 154 2.45 -2.29 6.39
N ALA A 155 1.67 -3.35 6.29
CA ALA A 155 1.95 -4.47 5.39
C ALA A 155 1.45 -4.11 3.99
N VAL A 156 2.38 -3.83 3.06
CA VAL A 156 2.05 -3.44 1.70
C VAL A 156 2.14 -4.63 0.75
N GLY A 157 1.14 -4.73 -0.11
CA GLY A 157 1.06 -5.77 -1.12
C GLY A 157 0.49 -7.09 -0.58
N SER A 158 0.04 -7.93 -1.52
CA SER A 158 -0.50 -9.27 -1.21
C SER A 158 0.54 -10.17 -0.51
N CYS A 159 1.82 -10.04 -0.87
CA CYS A 159 2.91 -10.78 -0.24
C CYS A 159 2.99 -10.55 1.27
N SER A 160 2.87 -9.29 1.72
CA SER A 160 2.93 -8.96 3.14
C SER A 160 1.61 -9.22 3.89
N LEU A 161 0.49 -9.37 3.17
CA LEU A 161 -0.80 -9.77 3.75
C LEU A 161 -0.79 -11.25 4.13
N ASP A 162 -0.51 -12.12 3.16
CA ASP A 162 -0.80 -13.56 3.28
C ASP A 162 0.29 -14.50 2.71
N GLY A 163 1.38 -13.93 2.20
CA GLY A 163 2.46 -14.66 1.51
C GLY A 163 2.48 -14.43 0.00
N GLY A 164 1.38 -13.96 -0.60
CA GLY A 164 1.28 -13.63 -2.02
C GLY A 164 1.66 -14.81 -2.91
N ILE A 165 2.37 -14.54 -4.01
CA ILE A 165 2.76 -15.59 -4.96
C ILE A 165 3.75 -16.59 -4.35
N ALA A 166 4.61 -16.15 -3.43
CA ALA A 166 5.54 -17.02 -2.73
C ALA A 166 4.83 -17.95 -1.73
N GLY A 167 3.70 -17.49 -1.19
CA GLY A 167 2.83 -18.24 -0.28
C GLY A 167 1.80 -19.15 -0.97
N ALA A 168 1.61 -19.01 -2.28
CA ALA A 168 0.71 -19.85 -3.06
C ALA A 168 1.17 -21.31 -3.08
N LYS A 169 0.26 -22.26 -3.28
CA LYS A 169 0.60 -23.70 -3.33
C LYS A 169 1.71 -23.96 -4.37
N PRO A 170 2.75 -24.75 -4.01
CA PRO A 170 2.91 -25.56 -2.81
C PRO A 170 3.62 -24.87 -1.62
N ASN A 171 3.84 -23.55 -1.67
CA ASN A 171 4.53 -22.73 -0.65
C ASN A 171 5.88 -23.33 -0.20
N PRO A 172 6.90 -23.38 -1.09
CA PRO A 172 8.13 -24.11 -0.84
C PRO A 172 8.96 -23.56 0.32
N THR A 173 8.83 -22.26 0.64
CA THR A 173 9.61 -21.54 1.66
C THR A 173 8.83 -21.28 2.96
N GLY A 174 7.57 -21.71 3.05
CA GLY A 174 6.69 -21.35 4.17
C GLY A 174 6.52 -19.84 4.31
N ALA A 175 6.38 -19.15 3.17
CA ALA A 175 6.12 -17.73 3.07
C ALA A 175 4.75 -17.41 3.67
N VAL A 176 4.70 -16.42 4.57
CA VAL A 176 3.48 -15.90 5.19
C VAL A 176 3.53 -14.38 5.26
N GLY A 177 2.40 -13.73 5.50
CA GLY A 177 2.33 -12.29 5.73
C GLY A 177 2.87 -11.85 7.09
N LEU A 178 2.94 -10.54 7.29
CA LEU A 178 3.50 -9.92 8.50
C LEU A 178 2.79 -10.37 9.78
N GLN A 179 1.44 -10.36 9.77
CA GLN A 179 0.64 -10.68 10.95
C GLN A 179 0.86 -12.14 11.41
N ALA A 180 1.03 -13.06 10.46
CA ALA A 180 1.29 -14.46 10.75
C ALA A 180 2.74 -14.69 11.24
N ALA A 181 3.72 -14.01 10.64
CA ALA A 181 5.12 -14.12 11.03
C ALA A 181 5.45 -13.48 12.39
N VAL A 182 4.83 -12.33 12.67
CA VAL A 182 5.03 -11.55 13.90
C VAL A 182 3.66 -11.16 14.47
N PRO A 183 3.04 -12.04 15.29
CA PRO A 183 1.75 -11.74 15.89
C PRO A 183 1.79 -10.50 16.80
N ASN A 184 0.69 -9.75 16.85
CA ASN A 184 0.49 -8.61 17.74
C ASN A 184 1.46 -7.42 17.52
N VAL A 185 1.94 -7.21 16.29
CA VAL A 185 2.67 -5.99 15.96
C VAL A 185 1.82 -4.73 16.21
N PRO A 186 2.38 -3.65 16.77
CA PRO A 186 1.62 -2.43 17.05
C PRO A 186 1.07 -1.78 15.79
N GLY A 187 -0.17 -1.32 15.86
CA GLY A 187 -0.79 -0.49 14.83
C GLY A 187 -0.75 -1.09 13.43
N LEU A 188 -1.11 -2.37 13.29
CA LEU A 188 -1.14 -3.07 12.01
C LEU A 188 -2.18 -2.45 11.05
N ILE A 189 -1.73 -2.14 9.84
CA ILE A 189 -2.56 -1.77 8.69
C ILE A 189 -2.17 -2.70 7.53
N ASN A 190 -3.13 -3.49 7.05
CA ASN A 190 -2.95 -4.33 5.88
C ASN A 190 -3.42 -3.59 4.63
N MET A 191 -2.52 -3.41 3.66
CA MET A 191 -2.81 -2.74 2.40
C MET A 191 -2.49 -3.66 1.22
N PRO A 192 -3.33 -4.68 0.96
CA PRO A 192 -3.09 -5.64 -0.11
C PRO A 192 -3.27 -5.04 -1.51
N GLY A 193 -2.73 -5.77 -2.47
CA GLY A 193 -2.64 -5.40 -3.89
C GLY A 193 -1.40 -6.03 -4.49
N CYS A 194 -1.35 -6.22 -5.80
CA CYS A 194 -0.16 -6.75 -6.46
C CYS A 194 0.20 -5.84 -7.65
N PRO A 195 0.65 -4.60 -7.39
CA PRO A 195 1.03 -4.01 -6.08
C PRO A 195 -0.10 -3.24 -5.36
N VAL A 196 0.18 -2.67 -4.19
CA VAL A 196 -0.64 -1.64 -3.53
C VAL A 196 -0.61 -0.35 -4.34
N ASN A 197 -1.73 0.36 -4.45
CA ASN A 197 -1.73 1.70 -5.07
C ASN A 197 -1.01 2.72 -4.15
N GLY A 198 0.02 3.38 -4.66
CA GLY A 198 0.84 4.32 -3.90
C GLY A 198 0.06 5.49 -3.27
N VAL A 199 -1.00 5.96 -3.93
CA VAL A 199 -1.87 7.04 -3.40
C VAL A 199 -2.60 6.58 -2.14
N ASN A 200 -3.05 5.32 -2.11
CA ASN A 200 -3.73 4.74 -0.96
C ASN A 200 -2.77 4.60 0.24
N LEU A 201 -1.54 4.14 0.01
CA LEU A 201 -0.51 4.04 1.05
C LEU A 201 -0.23 5.41 1.69
N VAL A 202 -0.05 6.43 0.85
CA VAL A 202 0.18 7.81 1.30
C VAL A 202 -1.02 8.33 2.09
N ALA A 203 -2.24 8.07 1.63
CA ALA A 203 -3.45 8.47 2.33
C ALA A 203 -3.53 7.85 3.74
N ALA A 204 -3.15 6.58 3.93
CA ALA A 204 -3.12 5.95 5.26
C ALA A 204 -2.14 6.67 6.22
N ILE A 205 -0.95 7.04 5.74
CA ILE A 205 0.03 7.82 6.52
C ILE A 205 -0.54 9.21 6.86
N VAL A 206 -1.09 9.91 5.86
CA VAL A 206 -1.69 11.24 6.05
C VAL A 206 -2.85 11.21 7.02
N TYR A 207 -3.68 10.16 6.99
CA TYR A 207 -4.77 9.97 7.95
C TYR A 207 -4.22 9.95 9.38
N TYR A 208 -3.21 9.12 9.65
CA TYR A 208 -2.60 9.06 10.97
C TYR A 208 -1.97 10.40 11.37
N LEU A 209 -1.26 11.06 10.47
CA LEU A 209 -0.66 12.37 10.75
C LEU A 209 -1.71 13.42 11.10
N THR A 210 -2.89 13.36 10.48
CA THR A 210 -4.00 14.28 10.68
C THR A 210 -4.77 14.01 11.96
N PHE A 211 -5.13 12.75 12.22
CA PHE A 211 -6.06 12.39 13.30
C PHE A 211 -5.38 11.78 14.52
N LYS A 212 -4.10 11.42 14.44
CA LYS A 212 -3.34 10.71 15.48
C LYS A 212 -3.97 9.39 15.92
N THR A 213 -4.74 8.78 15.02
CA THR A 213 -5.38 7.47 15.18
C THR A 213 -5.33 6.72 13.85
N LEU A 214 -5.48 5.39 13.90
CA LEU A 214 -5.54 4.55 12.70
C LEU A 214 -6.86 4.80 11.95
N PRO A 215 -6.89 4.67 10.61
CA PRO A 215 -8.14 4.74 9.86
C PRO A 215 -9.11 3.63 10.31
N PRO A 216 -10.43 3.82 10.12
CA PRO A 216 -11.39 2.73 10.24
C PRO A 216 -10.99 1.57 9.33
N MET A 217 -10.99 0.35 9.86
CA MET A 217 -10.56 -0.86 9.16
C MET A 217 -11.61 -1.97 9.27
N ASP A 218 -11.56 -2.93 8.34
CA ASP A 218 -12.31 -4.17 8.46
C ASP A 218 -11.65 -5.17 9.44
N GLY A 219 -12.26 -6.34 9.61
CA GLY A 219 -11.75 -7.38 10.51
C GLY A 219 -10.37 -7.95 10.11
N SER A 220 -9.91 -7.69 8.89
CA SER A 220 -8.58 -8.06 8.39
C SER A 220 -7.59 -6.90 8.47
N HIS A 221 -7.90 -5.85 9.24
CA HIS A 221 -7.06 -4.64 9.38
C HIS A 221 -6.85 -3.89 8.06
N ARG A 222 -7.79 -3.96 7.12
CA ARG A 222 -7.70 -3.24 5.85
C ARG A 222 -8.47 -1.91 5.92
N PRO A 223 -7.88 -0.77 5.52
CA PRO A 223 -8.57 0.52 5.56
C PRO A 223 -9.86 0.56 4.74
N LEU A 224 -10.98 0.94 5.36
CA LEU A 224 -12.29 0.96 4.71
C LEU A 224 -12.38 1.96 3.55
N PHE A 225 -11.58 3.03 3.56
CA PHE A 225 -11.54 3.99 2.45
C PHE A 225 -10.94 3.40 1.16
N VAL A 226 -10.29 2.24 1.24
CA VAL A 226 -9.77 1.50 0.07
C VAL A 226 -10.57 0.22 -0.15
N TYR A 227 -10.78 -0.57 0.91
CA TYR A 227 -11.29 -1.93 0.83
C TYR A 227 -12.72 -2.07 1.40
N GLY A 228 -13.46 -0.98 1.54
CA GLY A 228 -14.82 -0.96 2.09
C GLY A 228 -15.90 -1.40 1.09
N GLU A 229 -15.74 -1.02 -0.18
CA GLU A 229 -16.73 -1.24 -1.24
C GLU A 229 -16.25 -2.26 -2.27
N LYS A 230 -17.21 -2.98 -2.87
CA LYS A 230 -16.93 -3.92 -3.96
C LYS A 230 -16.63 -3.17 -5.25
N ILE A 231 -15.72 -3.73 -6.06
CA ILE A 231 -15.46 -3.26 -7.43
C ILE A 231 -16.75 -3.35 -8.27
N HIS A 232 -17.45 -4.48 -8.18
CA HIS A 232 -18.66 -4.71 -8.95
C HIS A 232 -19.90 -4.27 -8.16
N GLN A 233 -20.31 -3.02 -8.39
CA GLN A 233 -21.52 -2.40 -7.89
C GLN A 233 -21.95 -1.30 -8.88
N GLU A 234 -23.23 -0.94 -8.90
CA GLU A 234 -23.73 0.25 -9.60
C GLU A 234 -22.92 1.49 -9.16
N GLY A 235 -22.49 2.29 -10.13
CA GLY A 235 -21.65 3.48 -9.90
C GLY A 235 -20.16 3.20 -9.71
N ASN A 236 -19.76 1.97 -9.37
CA ASN A 236 -18.35 1.60 -9.17
C ASN A 236 -17.74 1.02 -10.45
N CYS A 237 -18.35 0.01 -11.07
CA CYS A 237 -17.81 -0.58 -12.30
C CYS A 237 -18.41 0.11 -13.54
N GLU A 238 -17.59 0.68 -14.43
CA GLU A 238 -18.12 1.33 -15.65
C GLU A 238 -18.83 0.36 -16.61
N ARG A 239 -18.65 -0.96 -16.41
CA ARG A 239 -19.29 -2.02 -17.19
C ARG A 239 -20.54 -2.61 -16.53
N PHE A 240 -21.00 -2.06 -15.40
CA PHE A 240 -22.12 -2.60 -14.62
C PHE A 240 -23.44 -2.65 -15.41
N GLN A 241 -23.76 -1.60 -16.17
CA GLN A 241 -24.96 -1.58 -17.03
C GLN A 241 -24.99 -2.72 -18.07
N TYR A 242 -23.82 -3.17 -18.55
CA TYR A 242 -23.74 -4.29 -19.49
C TYR A 242 -23.94 -5.64 -18.78
N TYR A 243 -23.52 -5.73 -17.51
CA TYR A 243 -23.85 -6.87 -16.67
C TYR A 243 -25.37 -6.98 -16.47
N GLU A 244 -26.06 -5.88 -16.16
CA GLU A 244 -27.52 -5.88 -15.99
C GLU A 244 -28.30 -6.20 -17.27
N ALA A 245 -27.70 -5.91 -18.43
CA ALA A 245 -28.29 -6.21 -19.74
C ALA A 245 -27.91 -7.59 -20.30
N ASP A 246 -27.25 -8.45 -19.52
CA ASP A 246 -26.73 -9.77 -19.94
C ASP A 246 -25.77 -9.70 -21.16
N LEU A 247 -25.05 -8.59 -21.29
CA LEU A 247 -24.07 -8.35 -22.35
C LEU A 247 -22.66 -8.67 -21.83
N PHE A 248 -22.18 -9.85 -22.21
CA PHE A 248 -20.90 -10.39 -21.74
C PHE A 248 -19.91 -10.60 -22.87
N VAL A 249 -18.64 -10.31 -22.58
CA VAL A 249 -17.52 -10.80 -23.39
C VAL A 249 -17.43 -12.32 -23.19
N ARG A 250 -17.32 -13.05 -24.29
CA ARG A 250 -17.21 -14.52 -24.30
C ARG A 250 -15.84 -14.98 -24.79
N GLU A 251 -15.22 -14.21 -25.67
CA GLU A 251 -13.87 -14.46 -26.17
C GLU A 251 -13.07 -13.17 -26.31
N TRP A 252 -11.75 -13.26 -26.12
CA TRP A 252 -10.87 -12.11 -26.28
C TRP A 252 -10.89 -11.60 -27.71
N GLY A 253 -11.43 -10.41 -27.90
CA GLY A 253 -11.48 -9.73 -29.20
C GLY A 253 -12.79 -9.94 -29.96
N ASP A 254 -13.79 -10.58 -29.34
CA ASP A 254 -15.16 -10.61 -29.87
C ASP A 254 -15.77 -9.20 -29.94
N GLU A 255 -16.97 -9.11 -30.54
CA GLU A 255 -17.68 -7.83 -30.67
C GLU A 255 -18.05 -7.22 -29.31
N GLY A 256 -18.29 -8.04 -28.29
CA GLY A 256 -18.54 -7.57 -26.93
C GLY A 256 -17.30 -6.92 -26.31
N HIS A 257 -16.13 -7.53 -26.52
CA HIS A 257 -14.86 -7.04 -26.02
C HIS A 257 -14.54 -5.67 -26.63
N LYS A 258 -14.68 -5.54 -27.95
CA LYS A 258 -14.49 -4.26 -28.68
C LYS A 258 -15.47 -3.18 -28.23
N LYS A 259 -16.67 -3.56 -27.80
CA LYS A 259 -17.73 -2.65 -27.31
C LYS A 259 -17.67 -2.39 -25.80
N GLY A 260 -16.71 -2.98 -25.07
CA GLY A 260 -16.56 -2.76 -23.64
C GLY A 260 -17.60 -3.46 -22.76
N TRP A 261 -18.20 -4.55 -23.24
CA TRP A 261 -19.17 -5.36 -22.47
C TRP A 261 -18.57 -5.96 -21.19
N CYS A 262 -19.44 -6.45 -20.31
CA CYS A 262 -19.03 -6.97 -19.01
C CYS A 262 -18.08 -8.17 -19.16
N LEU A 263 -17.04 -8.19 -18.33
CA LEU A 263 -15.99 -9.22 -18.34
C LEU A 263 -16.30 -10.42 -17.44
N LYS A 264 -17.55 -10.57 -16.93
CA LYS A 264 -17.95 -11.74 -16.11
C LYS A 264 -17.62 -13.04 -16.85
N GLY A 265 -17.99 -13.14 -18.12
CA GLY A 265 -17.69 -14.29 -18.99
C GLY A 265 -16.21 -14.62 -19.17
N MET A 266 -15.32 -13.67 -18.84
CA MET A 266 -13.87 -13.87 -18.88
C MET A 266 -13.26 -14.16 -17.50
N GLY A 267 -14.09 -14.42 -16.48
CA GLY A 267 -13.65 -14.75 -15.12
C GLY A 267 -13.38 -13.55 -14.22
N CYS A 268 -14.09 -12.43 -14.41
CA CYS A 268 -13.90 -11.25 -13.57
C CYS A 268 -14.28 -11.49 -12.10
N ARG A 269 -13.29 -11.34 -11.21
CA ARG A 269 -13.41 -11.43 -9.75
C ARG A 269 -13.87 -10.15 -9.08
N GLY A 270 -14.28 -9.15 -9.87
CA GLY A 270 -14.82 -7.88 -9.36
C GLY A 270 -15.96 -8.03 -8.35
N PRO A 271 -16.91 -8.99 -8.50
CA PRO A 271 -17.98 -9.24 -7.52
C PRO A 271 -17.50 -9.75 -6.15
N GLU A 272 -16.37 -10.45 -6.09
CA GLU A 272 -15.74 -10.92 -4.86
C GLU A 272 -14.66 -9.96 -4.31
N THR A 273 -14.34 -8.88 -5.03
CA THR A 273 -13.18 -8.03 -4.71
C THR A 273 -13.60 -6.67 -4.19
N LYS A 274 -13.09 -6.28 -3.02
CA LYS A 274 -13.27 -4.93 -2.46
C LYS A 274 -12.01 -4.09 -2.64
N SER A 275 -12.09 -3.05 -3.47
CA SER A 275 -10.98 -2.14 -3.74
C SER A 275 -11.48 -0.89 -4.46
N ASN A 276 -10.82 0.24 -4.26
CA ASN A 276 -11.13 1.51 -4.92
C ASN A 276 -10.47 1.67 -6.32
N CYS A 277 -10.07 0.58 -6.98
CA CYS A 277 -9.42 0.63 -8.30
C CYS A 277 -10.22 1.42 -9.35
N TYR A 278 -11.55 1.41 -9.26
CA TYR A 278 -12.45 2.12 -10.18
C TYR A 278 -12.49 3.64 -9.98
N THR A 279 -12.18 4.14 -8.79
CA THR A 279 -12.15 5.59 -8.51
C THR A 279 -10.73 6.14 -8.59
N LYS A 280 -9.72 5.38 -8.14
CA LYS A 280 -8.33 5.83 -8.14
C LYS A 280 -7.59 5.51 -9.42
N ASN A 281 -8.04 4.48 -10.15
CA ASN A 281 -7.33 3.92 -11.30
C ASN A 281 -5.85 3.67 -10.96
N TRP A 282 -5.02 3.62 -11.99
CA TRP A 282 -3.58 3.45 -11.92
C TRP A 282 -2.90 4.50 -12.80
N ASN A 283 -1.67 4.87 -12.42
CA ASN A 283 -0.81 5.78 -13.18
C ASN A 283 -1.48 7.13 -13.49
N GLN A 284 -1.73 7.96 -12.47
CA GLN A 284 -2.38 9.28 -12.60
C GLN A 284 -3.83 9.23 -13.09
N GLY A 285 -4.58 8.20 -12.70
CA GLY A 285 -5.97 8.09 -13.12
C GLY A 285 -6.16 7.50 -14.52
N THR A 286 -5.08 7.13 -15.22
CA THR A 286 -5.09 6.80 -16.66
C THR A 286 -5.97 5.60 -16.98
N SER A 287 -5.80 4.48 -16.26
CA SER A 287 -6.53 3.25 -16.55
C SER A 287 -6.52 2.31 -15.34
N TRP A 288 -7.29 1.23 -15.41
CA TRP A 288 -7.27 0.11 -14.47
C TRP A 288 -7.65 -1.17 -15.23
N PRO A 289 -7.47 -2.38 -14.66
CA PRO A 289 -7.60 -3.63 -15.42
C PRO A 289 -8.88 -3.74 -16.26
N ILE A 290 -10.04 -3.47 -15.65
CA ILE A 290 -11.35 -3.58 -16.32
C ILE A 290 -11.49 -2.51 -17.42
N HIS A 291 -11.02 -1.29 -17.17
CA HIS A 291 -11.00 -0.24 -18.20
C HIS A 291 -10.15 -0.65 -19.41
N ALA A 292 -8.99 -1.25 -19.15
CA ALA A 292 -8.08 -1.75 -20.17
C ALA A 292 -8.58 -3.01 -20.91
N GLY A 293 -9.73 -3.57 -20.54
CA GLY A 293 -10.30 -4.75 -21.18
C GLY A 293 -9.98 -6.09 -20.54
N HIS A 294 -9.18 -6.13 -19.48
CA HIS A 294 -8.85 -7.38 -18.78
C HIS A 294 -9.68 -7.53 -17.50
N ASN A 295 -10.08 -8.77 -17.19
CA ASN A 295 -10.86 -9.05 -16.01
C ASN A 295 -10.08 -8.78 -14.72
N CYS A 296 -10.78 -8.41 -13.64
CA CYS A 296 -10.18 -8.35 -12.31
C CYS A 296 -9.81 -9.76 -11.85
N ILE A 297 -8.60 -9.93 -11.30
CA ILE A 297 -8.11 -11.21 -10.78
C ILE A 297 -8.22 -11.33 -9.24
N GLY A 298 -8.73 -10.29 -8.58
CA GLY A 298 -8.89 -10.26 -7.12
C GLY A 298 -7.59 -10.14 -6.33
N CYS A 299 -6.57 -9.44 -6.84
CA CYS A 299 -5.23 -9.36 -6.24
C CYS A 299 -5.14 -8.70 -4.84
N VAL A 300 -6.25 -8.21 -4.31
CA VAL A 300 -6.36 -7.65 -2.94
C VAL A 300 -7.05 -8.61 -1.96
N ASN A 301 -7.54 -9.74 -2.46
CA ASN A 301 -8.21 -10.77 -1.66
C ASN A 301 -7.19 -11.74 -1.06
N ASP A 302 -7.57 -12.32 0.07
CA ASP A 302 -6.75 -13.27 0.82
C ASP A 302 -6.51 -14.55 -0.01
N HIS A 303 -5.24 -14.93 -0.11
CA HIS A 303 -4.73 -16.09 -0.87
C HIS A 303 -5.25 -16.15 -2.32
N PHE A 304 -5.37 -15.00 -3.00
CA PHE A 304 -6.05 -14.92 -4.29
C PHE A 304 -5.46 -15.83 -5.39
N TRP A 305 -4.15 -16.11 -5.34
CA TRP A 305 -3.51 -17.02 -6.30
C TRP A 305 -4.11 -18.43 -6.31
N ASP A 306 -4.55 -18.91 -5.15
CA ASP A 306 -5.17 -20.22 -4.98
C ASP A 306 -6.71 -20.14 -4.93
N ASN A 307 -7.25 -19.05 -4.39
CA ASN A 307 -8.70 -18.90 -4.18
C ASN A 307 -9.45 -18.35 -5.40
N MET A 308 -8.77 -17.62 -6.29
CA MET A 308 -9.38 -16.96 -7.45
C MET A 308 -8.99 -17.61 -8.79
N THR A 309 -8.12 -18.63 -8.74
CA THR A 309 -7.73 -19.42 -9.91
C THR A 309 -8.75 -20.53 -10.19
N PRO A 310 -9.00 -20.92 -11.46
CA PRO A 310 -8.51 -20.30 -12.69
C PRO A 310 -9.08 -18.89 -12.91
N PHE A 311 -8.21 -17.92 -13.26
CA PHE A 311 -8.63 -16.51 -13.43
C PHE A 311 -9.55 -16.28 -14.63
N TYR A 312 -9.63 -17.23 -15.56
CA TYR A 312 -10.39 -17.12 -16.82
C TYR A 312 -11.62 -18.02 -16.86
N ARG A 313 -12.13 -18.41 -15.69
CA ARG A 313 -13.41 -19.11 -15.55
C ARG A 313 -14.34 -18.23 -14.73
N GLU A 314 -15.62 -18.19 -15.13
CA GLU A 314 -16.67 -17.62 -14.29
C GLU A 314 -16.56 -18.23 -12.89
N GLY A 315 -16.66 -17.39 -11.85
CA GLY A 315 -16.75 -17.90 -10.49
C GLY A 315 -18.06 -18.67 -10.31
N ASP A 316 -18.04 -19.69 -9.47
CA ASP A 316 -19.26 -20.31 -8.99
C ASP A 316 -19.98 -19.24 -8.14
N ASP A 317 -21.14 -18.76 -8.62
CA ASP A 317 -21.98 -17.75 -7.93
C ASP A 317 -22.47 -18.28 -6.55
#